data_AF-A0A392QUM9-F1
#
_entry.id   AF-A0A392QUM9-F1
#
_cell.length_a   1.000
_cell.length_b   1.000
_cell.length_c   1.000
_cell.angle_alpha   90.00
_cell.angle_beta   90.00
_cell.angle_gamma   90.00
#
_symmetry.space_group_name_H-M   'P 1'
#
loop_
_entity.id
_entity.type
_entity.pdbx_description
1 polymer ?
#
loop_
_entity_poly.entity_id
_entity_poly.type
_entity_poly.pdbx_seq_one_letter_code
_entity_poly.pdbx_strand_id
1 'polypeptide(L)' 'MHLKKQVVKPQKPLQSKYEEHLYINGFPIISEADDEEVILNFLEDLLRTSRVFVPRSMVPAAPET' A
#
# COMPACT_ATOMS: atom_id res chain seq x y z
N MET A 1 14.70 27.38 29.18
CA MET A 1 14.85 25.90 29.09
C MET A 1 15.08 25.53 27.64
N HIS A 2 16.24 24.97 27.29
CA HIS A 2 16.58 24.61 25.90
C HIS A 2 16.36 23.11 25.71
N LEU A 3 15.18 22.69 25.23
CA LEU A 3 14.97 21.29 24.84
C LEU A 3 15.78 20.99 23.58
N LYS A 4 16.89 20.28 23.72
CA LYS A 4 17.54 19.62 22.58
C LYS A 4 16.63 18.47 22.14
N LYS A 5 15.89 18.65 21.04
CA LYS A 5 15.10 17.57 20.43
C LYS A 5 16.06 16.54 19.84
N GLN A 6 16.44 15.55 20.62
CA GLN A 6 17.15 14.38 20.12
C GLN A 6 16.10 13.51 19.41
N VAL A 7 16.09 13.56 18.08
CA VAL A 7 15.19 12.73 17.27
C VAL A 7 15.73 11.30 17.31
N VAL A 8 15.18 10.49 18.21
CA VAL A 8 15.52 9.06 18.32
C VAL A 8 14.77 8.32 17.21
N LYS A 9 15.52 7.73 16.27
CA LYS A 9 14.92 6.87 15.25
C LYS A 9 14.34 5.62 15.92
N PRO A 10 13.11 5.21 15.61
CA PRO A 10 12.54 4.00 16.18
C PRO A 10 13.36 2.77 15.76
N GLN A 11 13.68 1.91 16.71
CA GLN A 11 14.45 0.68 16.48
C GLN A 11 13.73 -0.32 15.56
N LYS A 12 12.39 -0.24 15.52
CA LYS A 12 11.54 -0.96 14.58
C LYS A 12 10.66 0.06 13.88
N PRO A 13 10.95 0.44 12.62
CA PRO A 13 10.05 1.29 11.87
C PRO A 13 8.70 0.59 11.74
N LEU A 14 7.61 1.34 11.79
CA LEU A 14 6.29 0.80 11.50
C LEU A 14 6.32 0.25 10.08
N GLN A 15 6.14 -1.06 9.92
CA GLN A 15 5.92 -1.65 8.62
C GLN A 15 4.55 -1.20 8.14
N SER A 16 4.53 -0.42 7.08
CA SER A 16 3.33 -0.08 6.34
C SER A 16 2.76 -1.36 5.74
N LYS A 17 1.61 -1.80 6.25
CA LYS A 17 0.98 -3.06 5.87
C LYS A 17 0.18 -2.93 4.57
N TYR A 18 0.85 -2.51 3.50
CA TYR A 18 0.22 -2.34 2.19
C TYR A 18 -0.42 -3.64 1.66
N GLU A 19 0.16 -4.78 2.02
CA GLU A 19 -0.33 -6.11 1.66
C GLU A 19 -1.78 -6.35 2.12
N GLU A 20 -2.17 -5.86 3.31
CA GLU A 20 -3.54 -6.01 3.82
C GLU A 20 -4.58 -5.25 2.97
N HIS A 21 -4.14 -4.30 2.14
CA HIS A 21 -4.99 -3.51 1.25
C HIS A 21 -5.05 -4.05 -0.19
N LEU A 22 -4.07 -4.85 -0.59
CA LEU A 22 -4.00 -5.44 -1.93
C LEU A 22 -4.38 -6.92 -1.94
N TYR A 23 -4.43 -7.58 -0.78
CA TYR A 23 -4.70 -9.01 -0.68
C TYR A 23 -5.80 -9.32 0.34
N ILE A 24 -6.64 -10.30 0.01
CA ILE A 24 -7.58 -10.94 0.94
C ILE A 24 -7.28 -12.43 0.96
N ASN A 25 -6.98 -12.99 2.14
CA ASN A 25 -6.64 -14.40 2.32
C ASN A 25 -5.51 -14.89 1.40
N GLY A 26 -4.54 -14.03 1.10
CA GLY A 26 -3.41 -14.34 0.22
C GLY A 26 -3.70 -14.23 -1.28
N PHE A 27 -4.92 -13.85 -1.68
CA PHE A 27 -5.28 -13.61 -3.07
C PHE A 27 -5.31 -12.11 -3.37
N PRO A 28 -4.75 -11.67 -4.51
CA PRO A 28 -4.79 -10.26 -4.89
C PRO A 28 -6.24 -9.83 -5.15
N ILE A 29 -6.64 -8.70 -4.56
CA ILE A 29 -7.95 -8.07 -4.82
C ILE A 29 -7.96 -7.49 -6.24
N ILE A 30 -6.81 -6.98 -6.67
CA ILE A 30 -6.55 -6.42 -7.99
C ILE A 30 -5.14 -6.83 -8.44
N SER A 31 -4.94 -7.00 -9.75
CA SER A 31 -3.65 -7.41 -10.32
C SER A 31 -3.42 -6.78 -11.69
N GLU A 32 -2.24 -7.01 -12.28
CA GLU A 32 -1.95 -6.62 -13.67
C GLU A 32 -2.82 -7.34 -14.72
N ALA A 33 -3.66 -8.31 -14.33
CA ALA A 33 -4.66 -8.90 -15.21
C ALA A 33 -5.86 -7.97 -15.47
N ASP A 34 -6.06 -6.97 -14.60
CA ASP A 34 -7.14 -6.00 -14.69
C ASP A 34 -6.76 -4.83 -15.62
N ASP A 35 -7.76 -4.18 -16.22
CA ASP A 35 -7.53 -2.99 -17.05
C ASP A 35 -6.89 -1.85 -16.24
N GLU A 36 -5.97 -1.11 -16.85
CA GLU A 36 -5.22 -0.04 -16.17
C GLU A 36 -6.15 1.01 -15.54
N GLU A 37 -7.28 1.33 -16.17
CA GLU A 37 -8.29 2.24 -15.62
C GLU A 37 -8.89 1.70 -14.30
N VAL A 38 -9.16 0.40 -14.23
CA VAL A 38 -9.67 -0.26 -13.01
C VAL A 38 -8.62 -0.23 -11.91
N ILE A 39 -7.34 -0.46 -12.27
CA ILE A 39 -6.21 -0.39 -11.34
C ILE A 39 -6.07 1.02 -10.74
N LEU A 40 -6.06 2.05 -11.58
CA LEU A 40 -5.92 3.43 -11.11
C LEU A 40 -7.12 3.87 -10.26
N ASN A 41 -8.34 3.53 -10.67
CA ASN A 41 -9.55 3.84 -9.90
C ASN A 41 -9.52 3.17 -8.52
N PHE A 42 -9.10 1.91 -8.43
CA PHE A 42 -8.96 1.21 -7.15
C PHE A 42 -7.92 1.88 -6.24
N LEU A 43 -6.76 2.27 -6.78
CA LEU A 43 -5.70 2.91 -5.99
C LEU A 43 -6.12 4.30 -5.49
N GLU A 44 -6.87 5.06 -6.29
CA GLU A 44 -7.44 6.34 -5.87
C GLU A 44 -8.48 6.15 -4.76
N ASP A 45 -9.37 5.19 -4.91
CA ASP A 45 -10.37 4.84 -3.90
C ASP A 45 -9.74 4.36 -2.59
N LEU A 46 -8.68 3.56 -2.67
CA LEU A 46 -7.91 3.11 -1.52
C LEU A 46 -7.29 4.30 -0.78
N LEU A 47 -6.67 5.24 -1.51
CA LEU A 47 -6.11 6.45 -0.92
C LEU A 47 -7.19 7.31 -0.25
N ARG A 48 -8.36 7.45 -0.86
CA ARG A 48 -9.48 8.23 -0.31
C ARG A 48 -10.02 7.63 0.98
N THR A 49 -10.18 6.31 1.03
CA THR A 49 -10.85 5.60 2.12
C THR A 49 -9.92 5.25 3.28
N SER A 50 -8.75 4.69 2.99
CA SER A 50 -7.79 4.22 4.00
C SER A 50 -6.73 5.26 4.37
N ARG A 51 -6.59 6.32 3.56
CA ARG A 51 -5.48 7.28 3.63
C ARG A 51 -4.09 6.65 3.42
N VAL A 52 -4.05 5.42 2.93
CA VAL A 52 -2.81 4.72 2.59
C VAL A 52 -2.51 4.96 1.11
N PHE A 53 -1.33 5.54 0.85
CA PHE A 53 -0.81 5.67 -0.50
C PHE A 53 -0.12 4.38 -0.91
N VAL A 54 -0.62 3.74 -1.95
CA VAL A 54 -0.01 2.56 -2.58
C VAL A 54 0.38 2.94 -4.01
N PRO A 55 1.67 2.89 -4.37
CA PRO A 55 2.09 3.17 -5.73
C PRO A 55 1.69 2.03 -6.67
N ARG A 56 1.43 2.35 -7.94
CA ARG A 56 1.08 1.39 -9.00
C ARG A 56 2.09 0.23 -9.13
N SER A 57 3.37 0.48 -8.82
CA SER A 57 4.43 -0.54 -8.84
C SER A 57 4.32 -1.60 -7.74
N MET A 58 3.42 -1.44 -6.77
CA MET A 58 3.12 -2.45 -5.75
C MET A 58 1.90 -3.31 -6.11
N VAL A 59 1.20 -3.00 -7.21
CA VAL A 59 0.10 -3.84 -7.69
C VAL A 59 0.68 -5.20 -8.12
N PRO A 60 0.10 -6.32 -7.66
CA PRO A 60 0.59 -7.66 -7.96
C PRO A 60 0.52 -7.99 -9.45
N ALA A 61 1.46 -8.80 -9.93
CA ALA A 61 1.40 -9.35 -11.29
C ALA A 61 0.13 -10.18 -11.51
N ALA A 62 -0.24 -10.37 -12.77
CA ALA A 62 -1.34 -11.25 -13.15
C ALA A 62 -1.11 -12.68 -12.59
N PRO A 63 -2.13 -13.36 -12.04
CA PRO A 63 -2.01 -14.74 -11.60
C PRO A 63 -1.56 -15.66 -12.74
N GLU A 64 -0.66 -16.60 -12.46
CA GLU A 64 -0.32 -17.64 -13.42
C GLU A 64 -1.51 -18.59 -13.62
N THR A 65 -1.88 -18.83 -14.88
CA THR A 65 -2.98 -19.72 -15.30
C THR A 65 -2.54 -21.17 -15.42
#